data_AF-A0A3B4TZP3-F1
#
_entry.id   AF-A0A3B4TZP3-F1
#
_cell.length_a   1.000
_cell.length_b   1.000
_cell.length_c   1.000
_cell.angle_alpha   90.00
_cell.angle_beta   90.00
_cell.angle_gamma   90.00
#
_symmetry.space_group_name_H-M   'P 1'
#
loop_
_entity.id
_entity.type
_entity.pdbx_description
1 polymer ?
#
loop_
_entity_poly.entity_id
_entity_poly.type
_entity_poly.pdbx_seq_one_letter_code
_entity_poly.pdbx_strand_id
1 'polypeptide(L)'
;MVKYFCCADLLKSTWDQVCVAFWQRYPNPYSNHVLTEDIIFREVTPTNCLISRRLLTKTSRSPRWMERYLPKHMASSAYIIEDSIVDPQKRTMTTFTWNISHARLMSVEERCEYRINPENGSWTEMKREAWISSNVYGLSRAIQEFGLARFKTSVTKTMKGFEYVLAKMQGETPSRTLAETATERARETALAAKEKAKDLASHAQKKQYV
;
A
#
# COMPACT_ATOMS: atom_id res chain seq x y z
N MET A 1 -14.23 18.03 -10.76
CA MET A 1 -13.19 18.70 -9.95
C MET A 1 -12.25 17.62 -9.42
N VAL A 2 -10.94 17.80 -9.53
CA VAL A 2 -9.91 16.81 -9.13
C VAL A 2 -9.02 17.44 -8.07
N LYS A 3 -8.68 16.70 -7.02
CA LYS A 3 -7.67 17.11 -6.05
C LYS A 3 -6.31 16.58 -6.46
N TYR A 4 -5.33 17.47 -6.50
CA TYR A 4 -3.94 17.15 -6.79
C TYR A 4 -3.12 17.12 -5.50
N PHE A 5 -2.23 16.14 -5.39
CA PHE A 5 -1.23 16.04 -4.33
C PHE A 5 0.13 15.76 -4.96
N CYS A 6 1.17 16.38 -4.43
CA CYS A 6 2.55 16.14 -4.83
C CYS A 6 3.44 16.11 -3.59
N CYS A 7 4.38 15.17 -3.54
CA CYS A 7 5.46 15.16 -2.57
C CYS A 7 6.73 14.58 -3.18
N ALA A 8 7.87 14.96 -2.64
CA ALA A 8 9.15 14.32 -2.91
C ALA A 8 9.64 13.70 -1.61
N ASP A 9 10.03 12.43 -1.66
CA ASP A 9 10.59 11.69 -0.55
C ASP A 9 12.00 11.20 -0.94
N LEU A 10 12.83 10.95 0.05
CA LEU A 10 14.22 10.52 -0.14
C LEU A 10 14.43 9.16 0.52
N LEU A 11 14.96 8.21 -0.25
CA LEU A 11 15.39 6.90 0.24
C LEU A 11 16.92 6.88 0.30
N LYS A 12 17.46 6.62 1.50
CA LYS A 12 18.91 6.55 1.75
C LYS A 12 19.49 5.21 1.29
N SER A 13 19.26 4.87 0.03
CA SER A 13 19.74 3.65 -0.62
C SER A 13 19.90 3.90 -2.11
N THR A 14 20.78 3.12 -2.72
CA THR A 14 21.06 3.21 -4.16
C THR A 14 19.80 2.87 -4.98
N TRP A 15 19.72 3.43 -6.19
CA TRP A 15 18.58 3.19 -7.07
C TRP A 15 18.36 1.70 -7.34
N ASP A 16 19.44 0.93 -7.54
CA ASP A 16 19.37 -0.51 -7.76
C ASP A 16 18.73 -1.24 -6.58
N GLN A 17 19.12 -0.89 -5.34
CA GLN A 17 18.52 -1.45 -4.13
C GLN A 17 17.04 -1.07 -4.00
N VAL A 18 16.68 0.18 -4.30
CA VAL A 18 15.28 0.64 -4.25
C VAL A 18 14.43 -0.08 -5.29
N CYS A 19 14.94 -0.29 -6.50
CA CYS A 19 14.26 -1.05 -7.54
C CYS A 19 14.02 -2.51 -7.12
N VAL A 20 15.01 -3.18 -6.53
CA VAL A 20 14.82 -4.54 -6.01
C VAL A 20 13.84 -4.56 -4.83
N ALA A 21 13.98 -3.61 -3.90
CA ALA A 21 13.09 -3.47 -2.74
C ALA A 21 11.64 -3.24 -3.16
N PHE A 22 11.39 -2.51 -4.25
CA PHE A 22 10.05 -2.29 -4.79
C PHE A 22 9.33 -3.61 -5.12
N TRP A 23 10.03 -4.57 -5.73
CA TRP A 23 9.48 -5.87 -6.07
C TRP A 23 9.32 -6.80 -4.87
N GLN A 24 10.01 -6.52 -3.77
CA GLN A 24 9.98 -7.30 -2.53
C GLN A 24 9.27 -6.56 -1.38
N ARG A 25 8.58 -5.45 -1.70
CA ARG A 25 8.05 -4.55 -0.67
C ARG A 25 6.95 -5.19 0.15
N TYR A 26 6.30 -6.25 -0.35
CA TYR A 26 5.29 -7.00 0.38
C TYR A 26 5.75 -8.46 0.61
N PRO A 27 5.36 -9.07 1.74
CA PRO A 27 4.66 -8.45 2.88
C PRO A 27 5.60 -7.58 3.75
N ASN A 28 5.05 -6.54 4.39
CA ASN A 28 5.74 -5.76 5.42
C ASN A 28 4.78 -5.34 6.54
N PRO A 29 5.26 -5.05 7.77
CA PRO A 29 4.41 -4.73 8.94
C PRO A 29 3.52 -3.49 8.76
N TYR A 30 3.89 -2.56 7.88
CA TYR A 30 3.15 -1.33 7.62
C TYR A 30 2.03 -1.51 6.58
N SER A 31 1.99 -2.68 5.93
CA SER A 31 1.14 -2.97 4.78
C SER A 31 0.23 -4.18 4.95
N ASN A 32 -0.17 -4.53 6.18
CA ASN A 32 -1.09 -5.63 6.50
C ASN A 32 -2.47 -5.56 5.82
N HIS A 33 -2.78 -4.44 5.16
CA HIS A 33 -4.01 -4.24 4.40
C HIS A 33 -3.89 -4.75 2.95
N VAL A 34 -2.68 -5.09 2.49
CA VAL A 34 -2.44 -5.74 1.20
C VAL A 34 -2.54 -7.25 1.42
N LEU A 35 -3.45 -7.88 0.69
CA LEU A 35 -3.78 -9.29 0.83
C LEU A 35 -3.07 -10.15 -0.21
N THR A 36 -3.10 -9.71 -1.47
CA THR A 36 -2.46 -10.42 -2.59
C THR A 36 -1.75 -9.42 -3.50
N GLU A 37 -0.73 -9.93 -4.18
CA GLU A 37 0.05 -9.22 -5.20
C GLU A 37 0.38 -10.21 -6.30
N ASP A 38 -0.10 -9.92 -7.50
CA ASP A 38 -0.01 -10.81 -8.66
C ASP A 38 0.54 -10.04 -9.86
N ILE A 39 1.48 -10.63 -10.60
CA ILE A 39 1.98 -10.05 -11.86
C ILE A 39 1.10 -10.59 -12.98
N ILE A 40 0.36 -9.70 -13.64
CA ILE A 40 -0.58 -10.07 -14.71
C ILE A 40 0.02 -9.89 -16.10
N PHE A 41 1.06 -9.07 -16.22
CA PHE A 41 1.81 -8.88 -17.45
C PHE A 41 3.24 -8.46 -17.14
N ARG A 42 4.19 -8.94 -17.94
CA ARG A 42 5.58 -8.51 -17.89
C ARG A 42 6.26 -8.76 -19.22
N GLU A 43 6.95 -7.74 -19.74
CA GLU A 43 7.82 -7.88 -20.90
C GLU A 43 9.07 -7.03 -20.75
N VAL A 44 10.13 -7.40 -21.48
CA VAL A 44 11.26 -6.51 -21.73
C VAL A 44 11.11 -5.97 -23.14
N THR A 45 11.07 -4.65 -23.28
CA THR A 45 10.91 -3.99 -24.58
C THR A 45 12.19 -4.08 -25.41
N PRO A 46 12.12 -3.84 -26.73
CA PRO A 46 13.31 -3.74 -27.58
C PRO A 46 14.29 -2.64 -27.14
N THR A 47 13.82 -1.61 -26.43
CA THR A 47 14.63 -0.54 -25.84
C THR A 47 15.27 -0.93 -24.50
N ASN A 48 15.20 -2.21 -24.11
CA ASN A 48 15.71 -2.75 -22.85
C ASN A 48 15.04 -2.15 -21.59
N CYS A 49 13.75 -1.83 -21.67
CA CYS A 49 12.96 -1.41 -20.51
C CYS A 49 12.09 -2.57 -20.02
N LEU A 50 12.00 -2.77 -18.71
CA LEU A 50 11.08 -3.75 -18.13
C LEU A 50 9.73 -3.09 -17.91
N ILE A 51 8.72 -3.53 -18.66
CA ILE A 51 7.32 -3.17 -18.43
C ILE A 51 6.68 -4.27 -17.60
N SER A 52 5.89 -3.90 -16.60
CA SER A 52 5.09 -4.86 -15.84
C SER A 52 3.77 -4.24 -15.44
N ARG A 53 2.76 -5.10 -15.31
CA ARG A 53 1.48 -4.77 -14.69
C ARG A 53 1.21 -5.74 -13.56
N ARG A 54 0.86 -5.21 -12.40
CA ARG A 54 0.48 -5.97 -11.22
C ARG A 54 -0.97 -5.70 -10.84
N LEU A 55 -1.61 -6.72 -10.28
CA LEU A 55 -2.89 -6.64 -9.61
C LEU A 55 -2.66 -6.80 -8.10
N LEU A 56 -3.14 -5.84 -7.32
CA LEU A 56 -3.08 -5.87 -5.87
C LEU A 56 -4.48 -5.93 -5.29
N THR A 57 -4.69 -6.83 -4.34
CA THR A 57 -5.93 -6.88 -3.56
C THR A 57 -5.67 -6.27 -2.18
N LYS A 58 -6.49 -5.29 -1.78
CA LYS A 58 -6.38 -4.62 -0.47
C LYS A 58 -7.69 -4.70 0.30
N THR A 59 -7.62 -4.73 1.63
CA THR A 59 -8.82 -4.59 2.47
C THR A 59 -9.39 -3.17 2.35
N SER A 60 -10.65 -3.03 1.96
CA SER A 60 -11.32 -1.74 1.76
C SER A 60 -12.38 -1.48 2.83
N ARG A 61 -11.95 -1.08 4.03
CA ARG A 61 -12.92 -0.57 5.02
C ARG A 61 -13.47 0.77 4.55
N SER A 62 -14.73 0.79 4.15
CA SER A 62 -15.48 2.00 3.81
C SER A 62 -15.68 2.86 5.06
N PRO A 63 -15.84 4.19 4.90
CA PRO A 63 -16.27 5.03 6.01
C PRO A 63 -17.63 4.59 6.54
N ARG A 64 -17.83 4.65 7.87
CA ARG A 64 -19.12 4.29 8.51
C ARG A 64 -20.33 5.03 7.93
N TRP A 65 -20.16 6.28 7.52
CA TRP A 65 -21.24 7.06 6.88
C TRP A 65 -21.64 6.51 5.51
N MET A 66 -20.74 5.78 4.85
CA MET A 66 -20.91 5.21 3.51
C MET A 66 -21.35 3.73 3.57
N GLU A 67 -21.08 3.02 4.68
CA GLU A 67 -21.51 1.63 4.90
C GLU A 67 -23.03 1.43 4.74
N ARG A 68 -23.84 2.45 5.04
CA ARG A 68 -25.31 2.41 4.89
C ARG A 68 -25.78 2.40 3.43
N TYR A 69 -24.96 2.90 2.52
CA TYR A 69 -25.32 3.12 1.11
C TYR A 69 -24.58 2.18 0.15
N LEU A 70 -23.60 1.41 0.64
CA LEU A 70 -22.83 0.46 -0.17
C LEU A 70 -23.28 -0.98 0.04
N PRO A 71 -23.44 -1.77 -1.04
CA PRO A 71 -23.64 -3.21 -0.92
C PRO A 71 -22.51 -3.88 -0.12
N LYS A 72 -22.85 -4.78 0.80
CA LYS A 72 -21.87 -5.45 1.71
C LYS A 72 -20.70 -6.13 0.99
N HIS A 73 -20.90 -6.65 -0.23
CA HIS A 73 -19.84 -7.29 -1.02
C HIS A 73 -18.81 -6.31 -1.58
N MET A 74 -19.18 -5.03 -1.78
CA MET A 74 -18.24 -3.95 -2.12
C MET A 74 -17.47 -3.44 -0.88
N ALA A 75 -17.79 -3.88 0.33
CA ALA A 75 -17.23 -3.31 1.55
C ALA A 75 -15.97 -4.03 2.08
N SER A 76 -15.47 -5.06 1.39
CA SER A 76 -14.42 -5.93 1.93
C SER A 76 -13.06 -5.78 1.24
N SER A 77 -13.05 -5.74 -0.09
CA SER A 77 -11.80 -5.77 -0.87
C SER A 77 -11.82 -4.73 -2.00
N ALA A 78 -10.69 -4.08 -2.23
CA ALA A 78 -10.43 -3.22 -3.36
C ALA A 78 -9.30 -3.78 -4.21
N TYR A 79 -9.51 -3.79 -5.52
CA TYR A 79 -8.52 -4.15 -6.51
C TYR A 79 -7.84 -2.90 -7.07
N ILE A 80 -6.53 -2.98 -7.21
CA ILE A 80 -5.65 -1.91 -7.67
C ILE A 80 -4.76 -2.47 -8.76
N ILE A 81 -4.64 -1.73 -9.85
CA ILE A 81 -3.64 -2.02 -10.89
C ILE A 81 -2.44 -1.12 -10.63
N GLU A 82 -1.25 -1.70 -10.81
CA GLU A 82 -0.01 -0.96 -10.83
C GLU A 82 0.78 -1.32 -12.09
N ASP A 83 0.97 -0.34 -12.95
CA ASP A 83 1.90 -0.39 -14.06
C ASP A 83 3.26 0.15 -13.63
N SER A 84 4.32 -0.47 -14.12
CA SER A 84 5.68 -0.01 -13.86
C SER A 84 6.53 -0.13 -15.12
N ILE A 85 7.40 0.85 -15.31
CA ILE A 85 8.44 0.86 -16.33
C ILE A 85 9.78 1.07 -15.62
N VAL A 86 10.71 0.13 -15.78
CA VAL A 86 12.08 0.25 -15.29
C VAL A 86 13.01 0.42 -16.49
N ASP A 87 13.72 1.54 -16.54
CA ASP A 87 14.73 1.84 -17.54
C ASP A 87 16.12 1.75 -16.87
N PRO A 88 16.86 0.64 -17.08
CA PRO A 88 18.18 0.45 -16.47
C PRO A 88 19.26 1.35 -17.08
N GLN A 89 19.07 1.84 -18.31
CA GLN A 89 20.04 2.75 -18.95
C GLN A 89 19.96 4.15 -18.33
N LYS A 90 18.74 4.66 -18.14
CA LYS A 90 18.50 5.96 -17.49
C LYS A 90 18.52 5.88 -15.96
N ARG A 91 18.51 4.67 -15.40
CA ARG A 91 18.35 4.40 -13.96
C ARG A 91 17.13 5.13 -13.40
N THR A 92 16.00 4.92 -14.07
CA THR A 92 14.70 5.44 -13.65
C THR A 92 13.70 4.32 -13.55
N MET A 93 12.82 4.42 -12.55
CA MET A 93 11.65 3.56 -12.44
C MET A 93 10.43 4.46 -12.30
N THR A 94 9.43 4.27 -13.15
CA THR A 94 8.16 5.01 -13.09
C THR A 94 7.05 4.03 -12.84
N THR A 95 6.16 4.35 -11.91
CA THR A 95 5.02 3.52 -11.55
C THR A 95 3.75 4.33 -11.63
N PHE A 96 2.69 3.72 -12.16
CA PHE A 96 1.37 4.30 -12.22
C PHE A 96 0.36 3.34 -11.59
N THR A 97 -0.33 3.81 -10.55
CA THR A 97 -1.20 2.98 -9.72
C THR A 97 -2.60 3.58 -9.70
N TRP A 98 -3.62 2.76 -9.91
CA TRP A 98 -5.01 3.22 -9.84
C TRP A 98 -5.95 2.14 -9.32
N ASN A 99 -7.02 2.55 -8.64
CA ASN A 99 -8.05 1.62 -8.20
C ASN A 99 -9.04 1.31 -9.33
N ILE A 100 -9.26 0.02 -9.59
CA ILE A 100 -10.31 -0.44 -10.50
C ILE A 100 -11.62 -0.70 -9.76
N SER A 101 -11.55 -1.09 -8.49
CA SER A 101 -12.73 -1.19 -7.62
C SER A 101 -13.15 0.18 -7.11
N HIS A 102 -14.46 0.38 -6.96
CA HIS A 102 -15.05 1.60 -6.39
C HIS A 102 -14.73 2.91 -7.15
N ALA A 103 -14.19 2.84 -8.37
CA ALA A 103 -13.84 4.00 -9.19
C ALA A 103 -15.05 4.93 -9.46
N ARG A 104 -16.28 4.39 -9.47
CA ARG A 104 -17.51 5.19 -9.56
C ARG A 104 -17.71 6.15 -8.38
N LEU A 105 -17.21 5.79 -7.19
CA LEU A 105 -17.31 6.60 -5.98
C LEU A 105 -16.12 7.54 -5.86
N MET A 106 -14.91 6.99 -6.03
CA MET A 106 -13.65 7.71 -5.91
C MET A 106 -12.60 7.03 -6.79
N SER A 107 -11.97 7.81 -7.67
CA SER A 107 -10.77 7.39 -8.38
C SER A 107 -9.56 8.02 -7.71
N VAL A 108 -8.54 7.21 -7.48
CA VAL A 108 -7.22 7.62 -7.00
C VAL A 108 -6.21 7.09 -8.00
N GLU A 109 -5.56 8.01 -8.68
CA GLU A 109 -4.46 7.73 -9.59
C GLU A 109 -3.18 8.27 -8.94
N GLU A 110 -2.15 7.45 -8.85
CA GLU A 110 -0.85 7.80 -8.28
C GLU A 110 0.24 7.52 -9.31
N ARG A 111 1.12 8.49 -9.51
CA ARG A 111 2.36 8.34 -10.26
C ARG A 111 3.53 8.50 -9.30
N CYS A 112 4.46 7.54 -9.29
CA CYS A 112 5.74 7.69 -8.61
C CYS A 112 6.88 7.57 -9.63
N GLU A 113 7.87 8.44 -9.50
CA GLU A 113 9.09 8.42 -10.28
C GLU A 113 10.28 8.31 -9.34
N TYR A 114 11.08 7.26 -9.53
CA TYR A 114 12.26 6.94 -8.76
C TYR A 114 13.49 7.20 -9.63
N ARG A 115 14.37 8.07 -9.17
CA ARG A 115 15.61 8.44 -9.86
C ARG A 115 16.76 8.59 -8.88
N ILE A 116 17.98 8.49 -9.38
CA ILE A 116 19.16 8.82 -8.58
C ILE A 116 19.07 10.27 -8.13
N ASN A 117 19.37 10.51 -6.85
CA ASN A 117 19.40 11.86 -6.31
C ASN A 117 20.55 12.67 -6.96
N PRO A 118 20.29 13.91 -7.43
CA PRO A 118 21.28 14.71 -8.16
C PRO A 118 22.44 15.21 -7.28
N GLU A 119 22.24 15.32 -5.97
CA GLU A 119 23.24 15.77 -5.00
C GLU A 119 24.05 14.59 -4.43
N ASN A 120 23.43 13.41 -4.31
CA ASN A 120 24.06 12.22 -3.77
C ASN A 120 23.69 10.96 -4.57
N GLY A 121 24.64 10.46 -5.37
CA GLY A 121 24.45 9.25 -6.19
C GLY A 121 24.17 7.96 -5.41
N SER A 122 24.37 7.96 -4.09
CA SER A 122 24.07 6.81 -3.22
C SER A 122 22.61 6.81 -2.73
N TRP A 123 21.84 7.86 -3.00
CA TRP A 123 20.45 8.01 -2.57
C TRP A 123 19.51 8.03 -3.76
N THR A 124 18.26 7.68 -3.51
CA THR A 124 17.19 7.67 -4.52
C THR A 124 16.13 8.69 -4.13
N GLU A 125 15.85 9.62 -5.04
CA GLU A 125 14.72 10.53 -4.92
C GLU A 125 13.47 9.86 -5.51
N MET A 126 12.37 9.91 -4.75
CA MET A 126 11.06 9.47 -5.20
C MET A 126 10.13 10.67 -5.27
N LYS A 127 9.76 11.08 -6.49
CA LYS A 127 8.71 12.07 -6.72
C LYS A 127 7.37 11.36 -6.84
N ARG A 128 6.38 11.77 -6.05
CA ARG A 128 5.02 11.22 -6.05
C ARG A 128 4.02 12.29 -6.41
N GLU A 129 3.11 11.95 -7.32
CA GLU A 129 1.98 12.76 -7.75
C GLU A 129 0.72 11.93 -7.62
N ALA A 130 -0.39 12.54 -7.20
CA ALA A 130 -1.66 11.85 -7.10
C ALA A 130 -2.84 12.74 -7.49
N TRP A 131 -3.82 12.13 -8.15
CA TRP A 131 -5.06 12.74 -8.59
C TRP A 131 -6.23 11.99 -7.97
N ILE A 132 -7.03 12.72 -7.20
CA ILE A 132 -8.18 12.16 -6.48
C ILE A 132 -9.43 12.82 -7.02
N SER A 133 -10.30 12.02 -7.63
CA SER A 133 -11.54 12.46 -8.25
C SER A 133 -12.74 11.68 -7.71
N SER A 134 -13.93 12.29 -7.80
CA SER A 134 -15.19 11.67 -7.39
C SER A 134 -16.31 12.23 -8.25
N ASN A 135 -17.15 11.34 -8.76
CA ASN A 135 -18.31 11.67 -9.61
C ASN A 135 -19.63 11.69 -8.82
N VAL A 136 -19.58 11.57 -7.49
CA VAL A 136 -20.78 11.59 -6.65
C VAL A 136 -21.27 13.02 -6.48
N TYR A 137 -22.41 13.32 -7.10
CA TYR A 137 -23.05 14.64 -7.02
C TYR A 137 -23.38 15.01 -5.57
N GLY A 138 -23.14 16.27 -5.19
CA GLY A 138 -23.40 16.80 -3.84
C GLY A 138 -22.39 16.38 -2.76
N LEU A 139 -21.63 15.29 -2.92
CA LEU A 139 -20.67 14.78 -1.93
C LEU A 139 -19.22 14.75 -2.42
N SER A 140 -18.95 15.15 -3.66
CA SER A 140 -17.64 15.07 -4.29
C SER A 140 -16.51 15.68 -3.45
N ARG A 141 -16.71 16.88 -2.89
CA ARG A 141 -15.71 17.55 -2.04
C ARG A 141 -15.40 16.75 -0.78
N ALA A 142 -16.41 16.28 -0.06
CA ALA A 142 -16.22 15.51 1.17
C ALA A 142 -15.48 14.18 0.90
N ILE A 143 -15.82 13.49 -0.19
CA ILE A 143 -15.16 12.25 -0.61
C ILE A 143 -13.70 12.53 -0.98
N GLN A 144 -13.42 13.63 -1.69
CA GLN A 144 -12.06 14.00 -2.07
C GLN A 144 -11.19 14.37 -0.87
N GLU A 145 -11.72 15.10 0.11
CA GLU A 145 -10.99 15.38 1.37
C GLU A 145 -10.68 14.09 2.14
N PHE A 146 -11.66 13.19 2.24
CA PHE A 146 -11.47 11.88 2.85
C PHE A 146 -10.40 11.06 2.13
N GLY A 147 -10.47 11.02 0.79
CA GLY A 147 -9.49 10.36 -0.07
C GLY A 147 -8.09 10.91 0.15
N LEU A 148 -7.94 12.24 0.15
CA LEU A 148 -6.65 12.90 0.35
C LEU A 148 -6.06 12.62 1.74
N ALA A 149 -6.87 12.68 2.79
CA ALA A 149 -6.41 12.36 4.14
C ALA A 149 -5.90 10.92 4.24
N ARG A 150 -6.64 9.97 3.64
CA ARG A 150 -6.24 8.56 3.58
C ARG A 150 -4.99 8.34 2.72
N PHE A 151 -4.86 9.09 1.63
CA PHE A 151 -3.71 9.03 0.74
C PHE A 151 -2.43 9.45 1.47
N LYS A 152 -2.46 10.56 2.22
CA LYS A 152 -1.32 11.02 3.04
C LYS A 152 -0.86 9.95 4.05
N THR A 153 -1.79 9.27 4.72
CA THR A 153 -1.45 8.15 5.60
C THR A 153 -0.82 6.98 4.83
N SER A 154 -1.28 6.73 3.60
CA SER A 154 -0.74 5.67 2.75
C SER A 154 0.69 5.98 2.31
N VAL A 155 0.99 7.24 1.97
CA VAL A 155 2.36 7.73 1.68
C VAL A 155 3.32 7.41 2.84
N THR A 156 2.94 7.76 4.07
CA THR A 156 3.78 7.48 5.25
C THR A 156 4.02 5.98 5.43
N LYS A 157 3.00 5.14 5.22
CA LYS A 157 3.13 3.68 5.32
C LYS A 157 4.02 3.09 4.22
N THR A 158 3.92 3.62 3.00
CA THR A 158 4.78 3.21 1.88
C THR A 158 6.24 3.51 2.19
N MET A 159 6.55 4.70 2.72
CA MET A 159 7.92 5.05 3.10
C MET A 159 8.47 4.13 4.18
N LYS A 160 7.73 3.93 5.27
CA LYS A 160 8.13 2.99 6.33
C LYS A 160 8.29 1.55 5.83
N GLY A 161 7.42 1.11 4.92
CA GLY A 161 7.51 -0.20 4.29
C GLY A 161 8.78 -0.36 3.45
N PHE A 162 9.14 0.66 2.67
CA PHE A 162 10.38 0.70 1.90
C PHE A 162 11.61 0.66 2.80
N GLU A 163 11.68 1.52 3.81
CA GLU A 163 12.78 1.56 4.77
C GLU A 163 12.96 0.21 5.47
N TYR A 164 11.85 -0.43 5.87
CA TYR A 164 11.87 -1.77 6.47
C TYR A 164 12.48 -2.83 5.54
N VAL A 165 12.08 -2.84 4.27
CA VAL A 165 12.58 -3.83 3.30
C VAL A 165 14.03 -3.55 2.92
N LEU A 166 14.41 -2.29 2.75
CA LEU A 166 15.79 -1.89 2.47
C LEU A 166 16.73 -2.27 3.62
N ALA A 167 16.37 -1.99 4.87
CA ALA A 167 17.15 -2.40 6.04
C ALA A 167 17.31 -3.93 6.09
N LYS A 168 16.21 -4.66 5.86
CA LYS A 168 16.24 -6.14 5.81
C LYS A 168 17.17 -6.66 4.71
N MET A 169 17.17 -6.04 3.52
CA MET A 169 18.06 -6.42 2.41
C MET A 169 19.54 -6.17 2.72
N GLN A 170 19.84 -5.18 3.57
CA GLN A 170 21.19 -4.85 4.01
C GLN A 170 21.68 -5.73 5.18
N GLY A 171 20.86 -6.68 5.65
CA GLY A 171 21.17 -7.54 6.79
C GLY A 171 21.03 -6.83 8.14
N GLU A 172 20.50 -5.60 8.15
CA GLU A 172 20.19 -4.90 9.37
C GLU A 172 18.91 -5.47 9.98
N THR A 173 18.87 -5.61 11.30
CA THR A 173 17.62 -5.90 11.99
C THR A 173 16.80 -4.61 11.97
N PRO A 174 15.62 -4.56 11.30
CA PRO A 174 14.86 -3.32 11.20
C PRO A 174 14.52 -2.84 12.61
N SER A 175 15.02 -1.66 13.00
CA SER A 175 14.78 -1.09 14.32
C SER A 175 13.31 -0.68 14.41
N ARG A 176 12.46 -1.61 14.83
CA ARG A 176 11.09 -1.28 15.23
C ARG A 176 11.19 -0.32 16.39
N THR A 177 10.55 0.84 16.28
CA THR A 177 10.48 1.76 17.41
C THR A 177 9.80 1.05 18.60
N LEU A 178 10.15 1.40 19.83
CA LEU A 178 9.58 0.79 21.05
C LEU A 178 8.03 0.76 21.01
N ALA A 179 7.42 1.83 20.48
CA ALA A 179 5.98 1.94 20.28
C ALA A 179 5.42 0.92 19.26
N GLU A 180 6.15 0.66 18.17
CA GLU A 180 5.75 -0.31 17.14
C GLU A 180 5.85 -1.75 17.67
N THR A 181 6.91 -2.08 18.44
CA THR A 181 7.00 -3.36 19.16
C THR A 181 5.90 -3.55 20.20
N ALA A 182 5.55 -2.50 20.95
CA ALA A 182 4.48 -2.56 21.95
C ALA A 182 3.11 -2.78 21.28
N THR A 183 2.87 -2.14 20.14
CA THR A 183 1.63 -2.27 19.38
C THR A 183 1.47 -3.67 18.78
N GLU A 184 2.55 -4.24 18.23
CA GLU A 184 2.57 -5.63 17.74
C GLU A 184 2.32 -6.63 18.86
N ARG A 185 3.03 -6.51 19.98
CA ARG A 185 2.81 -7.37 21.16
C ARG A 185 1.38 -7.29 21.65
N ALA A 186 0.82 -6.08 21.78
CA ALA A 186 -0.58 -5.91 22.19
C ALA A 186 -1.55 -6.59 21.22
N ARG A 187 -1.24 -6.58 19.92
CA ARG A 187 -2.04 -7.21 18.87
C ARG A 187 -1.95 -8.74 18.91
N GLU A 188 -0.76 -9.29 19.13
CA GLU A 188 -0.54 -10.74 19.33
C GLU A 188 -1.29 -11.23 20.58
N THR A 189 -1.17 -10.52 21.70
CA THR A 189 -1.88 -10.86 22.93
C THR A 189 -3.40 -10.80 22.74
N ALA A 190 -3.90 -9.81 22.00
CA ALA A 190 -5.32 -9.71 21.68
C ALA A 190 -5.80 -10.86 20.76
N LEU A 191 -4.97 -11.31 19.82
CA LEU A 191 -5.29 -12.44 18.95
C LEU A 191 -5.33 -13.75 19.75
N ALA A 192 -4.33 -13.99 20.59
CA ALA A 192 -4.25 -15.15 21.47
C ALA A 192 -5.42 -15.20 22.48
N ALA A 193 -5.79 -14.05 23.06
CA ALA A 193 -6.96 -13.95 23.93
C ALA A 193 -8.26 -14.29 23.19
N LYS A 194 -8.39 -13.85 21.93
CA LYS A 194 -9.57 -14.13 21.09
C LYS A 194 -9.66 -15.62 20.72
N GLU A 195 -8.55 -16.26 20.39
CA GLU A 195 -8.49 -17.71 20.15
C GLU A 195 -8.89 -18.49 21.40
N LYS A 196 -8.28 -18.17 22.55
CA LYS A 196 -8.59 -18.82 23.83
C LYS A 196 -10.06 -18.67 24.24
N ALA A 197 -10.66 -17.50 23.99
CA ALA A 197 -12.08 -17.28 24.23
C ALA A 197 -12.98 -18.13 23.32
N LYS A 198 -12.58 -18.31 22.05
CA LYS A 198 -13.30 -19.15 21.08
C LYS A 198 -13.24 -20.62 21.48
N ASP A 199 -12.09 -21.10 21.94
CA ASP A 199 -11.92 -22.48 22.41
C ASP A 199 -12.77 -22.76 23.65
N LEU A 200 -12.75 -21.84 24.63
CA LEU A 200 -13.58 -21.94 25.84
C LEU A 200 -15.08 -21.95 25.51
N ALA A 201 -15.53 -21.11 24.57
CA ALA A 201 -16.92 -21.09 24.12
C ALA A 201 -17.32 -22.41 23.44
N SER A 202 -16.44 -23.01 22.64
CA SER A 202 -16.69 -24.30 21.99
C SER A 202 -16.78 -25.46 23.00
N HIS A 203 -15.95 -25.42 24.06
CA HIS A 203 -16.00 -26.39 25.15
C HIS A 203 -17.24 -26.24 26.02
N ALA A 204 -17.72 -25.01 26.24
CA ALA A 204 -18.97 -24.75 26.96
C ALA A 204 -20.19 -25.26 26.19
N GLN A 205 -20.25 -25.06 24.87
CA GLN A 205 -21.34 -25.58 24.03
C GLN A 205 -21.38 -27.12 24.01
N LYS A 206 -20.22 -27.81 24.00
CA LYS A 206 -20.17 -29.28 24.06
C LYS A 206 -20.69 -29.85 25.38
N LYS A 207 -20.56 -29.12 26.50
CA LYS A 207 -21.09 -29.54 27.81
C LYS A 207 -22.61 -29.34 27.96
N GLN A 208 -23.24 -28.59 27.06
CA GLN A 208 -24.66 -28.27 27.12
C GLN A 208 -25.56 -29.32 26.43
N TYR A 209 -24.96 -30.32 25.76
CA TYR A 209 -25.62 -31.42 25.04
C TYR A 209 -25.40 -32.80 25.69
N VAL A 210 -25.02 -32.84 26.98
CA VAL A 210 -24.94 -34.06 27.81
C VAL A 210 -25.95 -33.97 28.93
#